data_AF-A0A933USZ0-F1
#
_entry.id   AF-A0A933USZ0-F1
#
_cell.length_a   1.000
_cell.length_b   1.000
_cell.length_c   1.000
_cell.angle_alpha   90.00
_cell.angle_beta   90.00
_cell.angle_gamma   90.00
#
_symmetry.space_group_name_H-M   'P 1'
#
loop_
_entity.id
_entity.type
_entity.pdbx_description
1 polymer ?
#
loop_
_entity_poly.entity_id
_entity_poly.type
_entity_poly.pdbx_seq_one_letter_code
_entity_poly.pdbx_strand_id
1 'polypeptide(L)'
;MQGGWRVALWILIFWLAAFGAALAQEPPPPRAAPPIPVEKGLIVDPLVGLWLDSKNGLMMAIEKAAEKGRYVVKQVFTDDRLSFAGDVIAEFERRNEAPSMTGRHIWGGRRTGNVRWGEEEGMALRLVGANTLFVQYLDSKYQDGWTYRKVR
;
A
#
# COMPACT_ATOMS: atom_id res chain seq x y z
N MET A 1 75.18 31.16 -60.67
CA MET A 1 74.35 31.58 -61.83
C MET A 1 73.13 30.67 -61.90
N GLN A 2 71.97 31.22 -62.30
CA GLN A 2 70.63 30.60 -62.39
C GLN A 2 69.91 30.40 -61.04
N GLY A 3 68.68 30.83 -60.78
CA GLY A 3 67.64 31.60 -61.50
C GLY A 3 66.61 32.04 -60.43
N GLY A 4 65.95 33.19 -60.47
CA GLY A 4 65.27 33.79 -61.62
C GLY A 4 63.85 33.21 -61.71
N TRP A 5 63.04 33.33 -60.65
CA TRP A 5 61.91 34.27 -60.55
C TRP A 5 60.80 34.07 -61.60
N ARG A 6 59.58 33.86 -61.07
CA ARG A 6 58.26 34.32 -61.57
C ARG A 6 57.61 33.50 -62.69
N VAL A 7 56.29 33.32 -62.78
CA VAL A 7 55.09 33.65 -61.99
C VAL A 7 53.92 32.99 -62.75
N ALA A 8 52.79 32.81 -62.06
CA ALA A 8 51.46 32.42 -62.56
C ALA A 8 51.25 30.90 -62.69
N LEU A 9 50.17 30.33 -62.16
CA LEU A 9 48.83 30.88 -62.15
C LEU A 9 48.05 30.41 -60.91
N TRP A 10 47.53 31.39 -60.18
CA TRP A 10 46.53 31.23 -59.14
C TRP A 10 45.19 30.78 -59.74
N ILE A 11 44.39 30.09 -58.92
CA ILE A 11 42.91 30.14 -58.79
C ILE A 11 42.29 28.73 -58.74
N LEU A 12 42.03 28.28 -57.51
CA LEU A 12 40.85 27.53 -57.05
C LEU A 12 41.06 27.32 -55.54
N ILE A 13 40.99 28.37 -54.72
CA ILE A 13 39.77 28.93 -54.13
C ILE A 13 38.88 27.84 -53.50
N PHE A 14 39.01 27.79 -52.17
CA PHE A 14 37.99 27.43 -51.17
C PHE A 14 37.52 25.98 -51.18
N TRP A 15 37.95 25.19 -50.19
CA TRP A 15 37.08 24.52 -49.22
C TRP A 15 37.97 23.82 -48.18
N LEU A 16 37.50 23.76 -46.93
CA LEU A 16 38.13 23.17 -45.73
C LEU A 16 39.11 24.05 -44.94
N ALA A 17 38.64 25.23 -44.53
CA ALA A 17 38.83 25.64 -43.14
C ALA A 17 37.74 24.97 -42.28
N ALA A 18 38.06 24.72 -41.01
CA ALA A 18 37.18 24.25 -39.92
C ALA A 18 37.10 22.73 -39.67
N PHE A 19 38.17 22.17 -39.09
CA PHE A 19 38.13 21.11 -38.07
C PHE A 19 39.44 21.28 -37.28
N GLY A 20 39.50 21.56 -35.98
CA GLY A 20 38.57 21.31 -34.89
C GLY A 20 39.44 20.87 -33.71
N ALA A 21 40.24 21.79 -33.15
CA ALA A 21 41.03 21.50 -31.95
C ALA A 21 40.15 21.67 -30.71
N ALA A 22 39.22 20.72 -30.50
CA ALA A 22 38.54 20.59 -29.22
C ALA A 22 39.46 19.80 -28.28
N LEU A 23 40.16 20.50 -27.40
CA LEU A 23 40.86 19.88 -26.27
C LEU A 23 39.81 19.13 -25.44
N ALA A 24 39.96 17.81 -25.32
CA ALA A 24 39.10 16.99 -24.47
C ALA A 24 39.34 17.41 -23.01
N GLN A 25 38.43 18.23 -22.47
CA GLN A 25 38.31 18.39 -21.02
C GLN A 25 37.64 17.14 -20.48
N GLU A 26 38.31 16.45 -19.55
CA GLU A 26 37.67 15.36 -18.81
C GLU A 26 36.40 15.89 -18.13
N PRO A 27 35.28 15.14 -18.18
CA PRO A 27 34.07 15.57 -17.50
C PRO A 27 34.35 15.69 -16.00
N PRO A 28 33.84 16.74 -15.33
CA PRO A 28 34.02 16.88 -13.90
C PRO A 28 33.44 15.64 -13.19
N PRO A 29 34.04 15.22 -12.06
CA PRO A 29 33.56 14.06 -11.32
C PRO A 29 32.07 14.22 -10.97
N PRO A 30 31.28 13.14 -11.02
CA PRO A 30 29.87 13.21 -10.71
C PRO A 30 29.71 13.78 -9.30
N ARG A 31 28.96 14.88 -9.19
CA ARG A 31 28.65 15.52 -7.91
C ARG A 31 28.02 14.46 -7.01
N ALA A 32 28.56 14.26 -5.82
CA ALA A 32 28.01 13.31 -4.85
C ALA A 32 26.51 13.60 -4.67
N ALA A 33 25.68 12.57 -4.88
CA ALA A 33 24.25 12.71 -4.69
C ALA A 33 23.98 13.16 -3.24
N PRO A 34 23.06 14.11 -3.01
CA PRO A 34 22.67 14.44 -1.64
C PRO A 34 22.15 13.17 -0.95
N PRO A 35 22.44 12.97 0.35
CA PRO A 35 21.94 11.82 1.07
C PRO A 35 20.41 11.82 0.99
N ILE A 36 19.83 10.73 0.48
CA ILE A 36 18.38 10.53 0.45
C ILE A 36 17.91 10.58 1.91
N PRO A 37 16.98 11.49 2.28
CA PRO A 37 16.38 11.46 3.60
C PRO A 37 15.76 10.09 3.81
N VAL A 38 16.26 9.35 4.81
CA VAL A 38 15.63 8.10 5.23
C VAL A 38 14.28 8.51 5.83
N GLU A 39 13.20 8.39 5.04
CA GLU A 39 11.85 8.52 5.57
C GLU A 39 11.72 7.58 6.75
N LYS A 40 11.44 8.15 7.94
CA LYS A 40 11.04 7.37 9.12
C LYS A 40 9.95 6.41 8.65
N GLY A 41 10.23 5.12 8.76
CA GLY A 41 9.47 4.05 8.11
C GLY A 41 7.96 4.27 8.22
N LEU A 42 7.28 4.12 7.09
CA LEU A 42 5.82 4.13 6.98
C LEU A 42 5.25 3.21 8.06
N ILE A 43 4.70 3.77 9.14
CA ILE A 43 4.00 2.99 10.18
C ILE A 43 2.68 2.57 9.56
N VAL A 44 2.71 1.43 8.85
CA VAL A 44 1.50 0.77 8.36
C VAL A 44 0.81 0.16 9.56
N ASP A 45 -0.46 0.51 9.77
CA ASP A 45 -1.25 -0.06 10.84
C ASP A 45 -1.40 -1.58 10.62
N PRO A 46 -0.91 -2.43 11.55
CA PRO A 46 -0.88 -3.87 11.33
C PRO A 46 -2.29 -4.47 11.16
N LEU A 47 -3.33 -3.78 11.64
CA LEU A 47 -4.71 -4.24 11.50
C LEU A 47 -5.29 -4.01 10.09
N VAL A 48 -4.94 -2.88 9.46
CA VAL A 48 -5.51 -2.49 8.16
C VAL A 48 -5.03 -3.44 7.08
N GLY A 49 -5.96 -3.96 6.29
CA GLY A 49 -5.65 -4.90 5.22
C GLY A 49 -6.74 -5.92 4.93
N LEU A 50 -6.39 -6.90 4.12
CA LEU A 50 -7.25 -8.02 3.76
C LEU A 50 -6.96 -9.24 4.64
N TRP A 51 -8.01 -9.86 5.14
CA TRP A 51 -7.95 -10.96 6.09
C TRP A 51 -8.78 -12.15 5.59
N LEU A 52 -8.17 -13.33 5.53
CA LEU A 52 -8.80 -14.57 5.07
C LEU A 52 -8.95 -15.56 6.23
N ASP A 53 -10.17 -16.03 6.48
CA ASP A 53 -10.45 -17.09 7.44
C ASP A 53 -9.79 -18.38 6.97
N SER A 54 -8.93 -18.91 7.84
CA SER A 54 -8.18 -20.14 7.59
C SER A 54 -9.06 -21.39 7.48
N LYS A 55 -10.29 -21.38 7.98
CA LYS A 55 -11.19 -22.55 7.99
C LYS A 55 -12.24 -22.49 6.88
N ASN A 56 -12.98 -21.39 6.78
CA ASN A 56 -14.17 -21.31 5.93
C ASN A 56 -13.96 -20.51 4.64
N GLY A 57 -12.77 -19.92 4.43
CA GLY A 57 -12.47 -19.13 3.23
C GLY A 57 -13.15 -17.76 3.19
N LEU A 58 -13.81 -17.33 4.28
CA LEU A 58 -14.42 -16.01 4.39
C LEU A 58 -13.34 -14.93 4.35
N MET A 59 -13.55 -13.90 3.53
CA MET A 59 -12.61 -12.78 3.39
C MET A 59 -13.25 -11.47 3.82
N MET A 60 -12.51 -10.71 4.63
CA MET A 60 -12.90 -9.39 5.09
C MET A 60 -11.79 -8.37 4.88
N ALA A 61 -12.17 -7.11 4.72
CA ALA A 61 -11.27 -5.97 4.69
C ALA A 61 -11.45 -5.19 6.00
N ILE A 62 -10.35 -4.84 6.65
CA ILE A 62 -10.37 -3.90 7.78
C ILE A 62 -9.77 -2.57 7.32
N GLU A 63 -10.56 -1.51 7.45
CA GLU A 63 -10.21 -0.16 7.03
C GLU A 63 -10.35 0.81 8.20
N LYS A 64 -9.55 1.90 8.20
CA LYS A 64 -9.76 3.00 9.13
C LYS A 64 -11.03 3.75 8.75
N ALA A 65 -11.88 4.03 9.72
CA ALA A 65 -13.01 4.93 9.54
C ALA A 65 -12.52 6.40 9.45
N ALA A 66 -13.42 7.29 9.02
CA ALA A 66 -13.15 8.73 9.02
C ALA A 66 -12.90 9.27 10.45
N GLU A 67 -13.55 8.68 11.45
CA GLU A 67 -13.36 8.99 12.86
C GLU A 67 -12.06 8.36 13.39
N LYS A 68 -11.26 9.18 14.09
CA LYS A 68 -9.96 8.75 14.62
C LYS A 68 -10.13 7.58 15.59
N GLY A 69 -9.35 6.52 15.35
CA GLY A 69 -9.33 5.34 16.22
C GLY A 69 -10.45 4.33 15.95
N ARG A 70 -11.33 4.60 14.98
CA ARG A 70 -12.38 3.66 14.57
C ARG A 70 -12.00 2.90 13.31
N TYR A 71 -12.51 1.69 13.20
CA TYR A 71 -12.30 0.78 12.08
C TYR A 71 -13.63 0.22 11.62
N VAL A 72 -13.75 0.04 10.32
CA VAL A 72 -14.87 -0.67 9.70
C VAL A 72 -14.35 -1.97 9.11
N VAL A 73 -15.14 -3.01 9.24
CA VAL A 73 -14.88 -4.30 8.61
C VAL A 73 -15.91 -4.52 7.53
N LYS A 74 -15.43 -4.81 6.32
CA LYS A 74 -16.28 -5.04 5.16
C LYS A 74 -16.17 -6.48 4.68
N GLN A 75 -17.29 -7.05 4.27
CA GLN A 75 -17.31 -8.31 3.55
C GLN A 75 -16.65 -8.12 2.18
N VAL A 76 -15.68 -8.97 1.83
CA VAL A 76 -15.00 -8.89 0.52
C VAL A 76 -15.53 -9.95 -0.43
N PHE A 77 -15.86 -11.15 0.08
CA PHE A 77 -16.25 -12.26 -0.78
C PHE A 77 -17.75 -12.25 -1.12
N THR A 78 -18.07 -12.59 -2.37
CA THR A 78 -19.39 -12.41 -2.98
C THR A 78 -20.36 -13.59 -2.78
N ASP A 79 -19.87 -14.77 -2.39
CA ASP A 79 -20.68 -15.99 -2.25
C ASP A 79 -21.40 -16.12 -0.90
N ASP A 80 -21.21 -15.14 0.00
CA ASP A 80 -21.86 -15.16 1.30
C ASP A 80 -23.39 -15.13 1.13
N ARG A 81 -24.06 -16.02 1.86
CA ARG A 81 -25.52 -16.19 1.76
C ARG A 81 -26.29 -15.04 2.39
N LEU A 82 -25.66 -14.25 3.26
CA LEU A 82 -26.33 -13.22 4.05
C LEU A 82 -26.00 -11.81 3.56
N SER A 83 -24.77 -11.55 3.14
CA SER A 83 -24.23 -10.23 2.85
C SER A 83 -23.79 -10.07 1.40
N PHE A 84 -23.77 -8.83 0.91
CA PHE A 84 -23.13 -8.49 -0.35
C PHE A 84 -21.67 -8.11 -0.13
N ALA A 85 -20.84 -8.28 -1.17
CA ALA A 85 -19.50 -7.71 -1.14
C ALA A 85 -19.58 -6.18 -0.96
N GLY A 86 -18.74 -5.65 -0.08
CA GLY A 86 -18.69 -4.24 0.31
C GLY A 86 -19.58 -3.89 1.51
N ASP A 87 -20.46 -4.78 1.97
CA ASP A 87 -21.26 -4.53 3.16
C ASP A 87 -20.36 -4.40 4.39
N VAL A 88 -20.62 -3.38 5.22
CA VAL A 88 -20.01 -3.27 6.54
C VAL A 88 -20.63 -4.35 7.42
N ILE A 89 -19.78 -5.17 8.04
CA ILE A 89 -20.21 -6.31 8.87
C ILE A 89 -19.80 -6.15 10.33
N ALA A 90 -18.87 -5.24 10.63
CA ALA A 90 -18.49 -4.90 11.99
C ALA A 90 -17.83 -3.51 12.07
N GLU A 91 -17.86 -2.93 13.27
CA GLU A 91 -17.22 -1.66 13.61
C GLU A 91 -16.47 -1.82 14.92
N PHE A 92 -15.25 -1.28 14.98
CA PHE A 92 -14.39 -1.37 16.16
C PHE A 92 -13.83 -0.02 16.55
N GLU A 93 -13.60 0.14 17.84
CA GLU A 93 -12.85 1.27 18.38
C GLU A 93 -11.58 0.77 19.03
N ARG A 94 -10.44 1.32 18.62
CA ARG A 94 -9.16 1.02 19.25
C ARG A 94 -9.01 1.89 20.49
N ARG A 95 -9.37 1.33 21.63
CA ARG A 95 -9.03 1.89 22.94
C ARG A 95 -7.56 1.55 23.23
N ASN A 96 -6.70 2.57 23.29
CA ASN A 96 -5.29 2.61 23.72
C ASN A 96 -4.49 1.28 23.79
N GLU A 97 -3.38 1.19 23.05
CA GLU A 97 -2.24 0.22 23.16
C GLU A 97 -2.53 -1.28 23.37
N ALA A 98 -3.79 -1.71 23.46
CA ALA A 98 -4.17 -3.08 23.72
C ALA A 98 -4.02 -3.94 22.45
N PRO A 99 -3.60 -5.21 22.60
CA PRO A 99 -3.57 -6.18 21.49
C PRO A 99 -4.97 -6.61 21.05
N SER A 100 -6.01 -6.26 21.82
CA SER A 100 -7.41 -6.55 21.54
C SER A 100 -8.26 -5.28 21.45
N MET A 101 -9.17 -5.27 20.49
CA MET A 101 -10.18 -4.22 20.28
C MET A 101 -11.54 -4.85 20.42
N THR A 102 -12.46 -4.12 21.05
CA THR A 102 -13.86 -4.50 21.12
C THR A 102 -14.69 -3.56 20.24
N GLY A 103 -15.82 -4.07 19.81
CA GLY A 103 -16.70 -3.38 18.88
C GLY A 103 -18.01 -4.12 18.77
N ARG A 104 -18.75 -3.80 17.71
CA ARG A 104 -20.06 -4.38 17.42
C ARG A 104 -20.07 -5.00 16.03
N HIS A 105 -21.01 -5.88 15.78
CA HIS A 105 -21.11 -6.61 14.52
C HIS A 105 -22.54 -6.68 14.02
N ILE A 106 -22.71 -7.08 12.77
CA ILE A 106 -24.02 -7.32 12.19
C ILE A 106 -24.45 -8.76 12.40
N TRP A 107 -25.70 -8.93 12.78
CA TRP A 107 -26.44 -10.18 12.67
C TRP A 107 -27.29 -10.19 11.40
N GLY A 108 -27.30 -11.34 10.72
CA GLY A 108 -28.02 -11.52 9.47
C GLY A 108 -27.26 -10.89 8.30
N GLY A 109 -27.97 -10.24 7.39
CA GLY A 109 -27.35 -9.57 6.26
C GLY A 109 -28.36 -9.07 5.23
N ARG A 110 -27.92 -8.12 4.40
CA ARG A 110 -28.79 -7.39 3.48
C ARG A 110 -29.49 -8.27 2.45
N ARG A 111 -28.91 -9.42 2.05
CA ARG A 111 -29.55 -10.37 1.12
C ARG A 111 -30.84 -10.95 1.68
N THR A 112 -30.94 -11.04 3.01
CA THR A 112 -32.11 -11.59 3.71
C THR A 112 -33.11 -10.53 4.15
N GLY A 113 -32.81 -9.24 3.96
CA GLY A 113 -33.59 -8.13 4.52
C GLY A 113 -33.48 -7.98 6.04
N ASN A 114 -32.74 -8.85 6.72
CA ASN A 114 -32.60 -8.87 8.17
C ASN A 114 -31.21 -8.41 8.56
N VAL A 115 -31.04 -7.10 8.77
CA VAL A 115 -29.79 -6.48 9.24
C VAL A 115 -30.04 -5.86 10.59
N ARG A 116 -29.31 -6.32 11.61
CA ARG A 116 -29.34 -5.71 12.95
C ARG A 116 -27.93 -5.63 13.51
N TRP A 117 -27.62 -4.54 14.17
CA TRP A 117 -26.39 -4.43 14.96
C TRP A 117 -26.54 -5.25 16.24
N GLY A 118 -25.49 -5.99 16.59
CA GLY A 118 -25.30 -6.59 17.89
C GLY A 118 -24.99 -5.56 18.97
N GLU A 119 -24.69 -6.04 20.17
CA GLU A 119 -24.41 -5.17 21.30
C GLU A 119 -23.09 -4.43 21.11
N GLU A 120 -22.97 -3.24 21.74
CA GLU A 120 -21.67 -2.60 21.89
C GLU A 120 -20.75 -3.54 22.67
N GLU A 121 -19.50 -3.66 22.23
CA GLU A 121 -18.53 -4.65 22.75
C GLU A 121 -18.94 -6.12 22.54
N GLY A 122 -19.97 -6.40 21.73
CA GLY A 122 -20.42 -7.76 21.37
C GLY A 122 -19.44 -8.53 20.49
N MET A 123 -18.40 -7.90 19.94
CA MET A 123 -17.36 -8.55 19.15
C MET A 123 -15.96 -8.10 19.58
N ALA A 124 -15.01 -9.02 19.54
CA ALA A 124 -13.60 -8.77 19.82
C ALA A 124 -12.71 -9.15 18.62
N LEU A 125 -11.72 -8.30 18.36
CA LEU A 125 -10.59 -8.54 17.46
C LEU A 125 -9.31 -8.56 18.28
N ARG A 126 -8.47 -9.58 18.10
CA ARG A 126 -7.15 -9.66 18.76
C ARG A 126 -6.08 -9.97 17.73
N LEU A 127 -5.07 -9.11 17.62
CA LEU A 127 -3.86 -9.44 16.87
C LEU A 127 -3.05 -10.44 17.70
N VAL A 128 -2.94 -11.66 17.20
CA VAL A 128 -2.16 -12.76 17.82
C VAL A 128 -0.75 -12.86 17.26
N GLY A 129 -0.51 -12.23 16.10
CA GLY A 129 0.79 -12.06 15.49
C GLY A 129 0.73 -11.02 14.37
N ALA A 130 1.86 -10.73 13.72
CA ALA A 130 1.94 -9.70 12.69
C ALA A 130 0.94 -9.91 11.53
N ASN A 131 0.64 -11.17 11.21
CA ASN A 131 -0.25 -11.57 10.11
C ASN A 131 -1.38 -12.50 10.59
N THR A 132 -1.69 -12.53 11.88
CA THR A 132 -2.73 -13.41 12.44
C THR A 132 -3.67 -12.61 13.32
N LEU A 133 -4.96 -12.74 13.02
CA LEU A 133 -6.03 -12.07 13.71
C LEU A 133 -7.02 -13.11 14.23
N PHE A 134 -7.35 -13.01 15.52
CA PHE A 134 -8.41 -13.79 16.14
C PHE A 134 -9.64 -12.91 16.31
N VAL A 135 -10.80 -13.47 15.99
CA VAL A 135 -12.08 -12.79 15.96
C VAL A 135 -13.09 -13.59 16.76
N GLN A 136 -13.86 -12.95 17.62
CA GLN A 136 -14.81 -13.65 18.49
C GLN A 136 -16.07 -12.81 18.71
N TYR A 137 -17.23 -13.45 18.65
CA TYR A 137 -18.47 -12.86 19.17
C TYR A 137 -18.55 -13.13 20.67
N LEU A 138 -18.68 -12.06 21.44
CA LEU A 138 -18.81 -12.08 22.89
C LEU A 138 -20.28 -12.15 23.32
N ASP A 139 -21.18 -11.61 22.50
CA ASP A 139 -22.64 -11.62 22.68
C ASP A 139 -23.33 -12.86 22.07
N SER A 140 -22.55 -13.82 21.57
CA SER A 140 -23.05 -15.08 21.00
C SER A 140 -22.90 -16.24 21.97
N LYS A 141 -23.81 -17.21 21.86
CA LYS A 141 -23.64 -18.54 22.48
C LYS A 141 -22.53 -19.37 21.83
N TYR A 142 -22.07 -19.00 20.64
CA TYR A 142 -20.99 -19.67 19.92
C TYR A 142 -19.71 -18.83 20.02
N GLN A 143 -18.89 -19.12 21.01
CA GLN A 143 -17.73 -18.30 21.37
C GLN A 143 -16.39 -18.86 20.86
N ASP A 144 -16.39 -19.90 20.02
CA ASP A 144 -15.14 -20.54 19.54
C ASP A 144 -14.25 -19.60 18.71
N GLY A 145 -14.88 -18.59 18.08
CA GLY A 145 -14.21 -17.58 17.27
C GLY A 145 -13.58 -18.13 15.98
N TRP A 146 -12.87 -17.24 15.29
CA TRP A 146 -12.29 -17.47 13.97
C TRP A 146 -10.87 -16.92 13.91
N THR A 147 -10.01 -17.61 13.17
CA THR A 147 -8.63 -17.20 12.95
C THR A 147 -8.42 -16.83 11.50
N TYR A 148 -8.05 -15.58 11.27
CA TYR A 148 -7.77 -15.01 9.98
C TYR A 148 -6.27 -14.80 9.77
N ARG A 149 -5.84 -14.94 8.52
CA ARG A 149 -4.48 -14.63 8.06
C ARG A 149 -4.49 -13.39 7.19
N LYS A 150 -3.49 -12.53 7.38
CA LYS A 150 -3.32 -11.34 6.55
C LYS A 150 -2.87 -11.73 5.15
N VAL A 151 -3.54 -11.17 4.13
CA VAL A 151 -3.25 -11.42 2.71
C VAL A 151 -2.53 -10.23 2.08
N ARG A 152 -2.89 -9.01 2.49
CA ARG A 152 -2.32 -7.75 1.99
C ARG A 152 -2.45 -6.66 3.04
#